data_AF-A0A7X5DIG5-F1
#
_entry.id   AF-A0A7X5DIG5-F1
#
_cell.length_a   1.000
_cell.length_b   1.000
_cell.length_c   1.000
_cell.angle_alpha   90.00
_cell.angle_beta   90.00
_cell.angle_gamma   90.00
#
_symmetry.space_group_name_H-M   'P 1'
#
loop_
_entity.id
_entity.type
_entity.pdbx_description
1 polymer ?
#
loop_
_entity_poly.entity_id
_entity_poly.type
_entity_poly.pdbx_seq_one_letter_code
_entity_poly.pdbx_strand_id
1 'polypeptide(L)' 'QAPEGELFFIPSVILNDDGITLDDMTVQDIENAAGAPVSVVSCNPLDYLPEIIALIEPENVA' A
#
# COMPACT_ATOMS: atom_id res chain seq x y z
N GLN A 1 -2.24 5.60 15.57
CA GLN A 1 -3.48 5.63 14.79
C GLN A 1 -3.31 6.77 13.80
N ALA A 2 -3.25 6.45 12.52
CA ALA A 2 -3.18 7.45 11.47
C ALA A 2 -4.51 8.24 11.40
N PRO A 3 -4.51 9.48 10.91
CA PRO A 3 -5.72 10.22 10.56
C PRO A 3 -6.65 9.38 9.68
N GLU A 4 -7.95 9.48 9.92
CA GLU A 4 -8.98 8.79 9.13
C GLU A 4 -8.91 9.25 7.66
N GLY A 5 -8.75 8.31 6.73
CA GLY A 5 -8.63 8.59 5.30
C GLY A 5 -7.20 8.72 4.76
N GLU A 6 -6.15 8.54 5.58
CA GLU A 6 -4.78 8.43 5.07
C GLU A 6 -4.47 7.00 4.57
N LEU A 7 -3.96 6.93 3.34
CA LEU A 7 -3.47 5.70 2.71
C LEU A 7 -1.95 5.67 2.74
N PHE A 8 -1.38 4.56 3.22
CA PHE A 8 0.06 4.35 3.26
C PHE A 8 0.51 3.42 2.14
N PHE A 9 1.73 3.62 1.64
CA PHE A 9 2.24 2.86 0.50
C PHE A 9 3.50 2.09 0.89
N ILE A 10 3.58 0.84 0.46
CA ILE A 10 4.79 0.02 0.59
C ILE A 10 5.32 -0.39 -0.79
N PRO A 11 6.62 -0.27 -1.06
CA PRO A 11 7.20 -0.71 -2.32
C PRO A 11 7.15 -2.22 -2.48
N SER A 12 6.75 -2.73 -3.63
CA SER A 12 6.63 -4.16 -3.93
C SER A 12 7.95 -4.93 -3.75
N VAL A 13 9.09 -4.26 -3.93
CA VAL A 13 10.44 -4.84 -3.76
C VAL A 13 10.73 -5.30 -2.32
N ILE A 14 9.96 -4.86 -1.33
CA ILE A 14 10.15 -5.33 0.06
C ILE A 14 9.54 -6.72 0.30
N LEU A 15 8.68 -7.18 -0.63
CA LEU A 15 8.01 -8.47 -0.58
C LEU A 15 8.78 -9.45 -1.47
N ASN A 16 8.89 -10.70 -1.02
CA ASN A 16 9.37 -11.80 -1.85
C ASN A 16 8.25 -12.34 -2.77
N ASP A 17 8.55 -13.40 -3.53
CA ASP A 17 7.60 -14.04 -4.46
C ASP A 17 6.35 -14.61 -3.76
N ASP A 18 6.43 -14.87 -2.46
CA ASP A 18 5.33 -15.35 -1.62
C ASP A 18 4.53 -14.21 -0.96
N GLY A 19 4.90 -12.94 -1.21
CA GLY A 19 4.24 -11.77 -0.61
C GLY A 19 4.61 -11.52 0.85
N ILE A 20 5.79 -11.98 1.28
CA ILE A 20 6.29 -11.90 2.65
C ILE A 20 7.53 -10.99 2.71
N THR A 21 7.63 -10.17 3.75
CA THR A 21 8.81 -9.33 4.02
C THR A 21 9.96 -10.12 4.64
N LEU A 22 11.13 -9.48 4.81
CA LEU A 22 12.25 -10.07 5.57
C LEU A 22 11.94 -10.34 7.04
N ASP A 23 10.90 -9.68 7.59
CA ASP A 23 10.46 -9.81 8.97
C ASP A 23 9.34 -10.84 9.14
N ASP A 24 9.14 -11.72 8.14
CA ASP A 24 8.07 -12.72 8.10
C ASP A 24 6.64 -12.12 8.18
N MET A 25 6.45 -10.90 7.67
CA MET A 25 5.15 -10.22 7.66
C MET A 25 4.49 -10.24 6.28
N THR A 26 3.19 -10.48 6.25
CA THR A 26 2.34 -10.22 5.08
C THR A 26 1.89 -8.76 5.06
N VAL A 27 1.32 -8.30 3.94
CA VAL A 27 0.68 -6.97 3.84
C VAL A 27 -0.40 -6.80 4.93
N GLN A 28 -1.18 -7.85 5.19
CA GLN A 28 -2.24 -7.81 6.21
C GLN A 28 -1.67 -7.64 7.62
N ASP A 29 -0.53 -8.28 7.91
CA ASP A 29 0.15 -8.12 9.20
C ASP A 29 0.65 -6.68 9.39
N ILE A 30 1.14 -6.05 8.32
CA ILE A 30 1.57 -4.65 8.32
C ILE A 30 0.37 -3.72 8.58
N GLU A 31 -0.75 -3.92 7.89
CA GLU A 31 -1.98 -3.14 8.13
C GLU A 31 -2.45 -3.25 9.58
N ASN A 32 -2.48 -4.49 10.11
CA ASN A 32 -2.88 -4.76 11.48
C ASN A 32 -1.95 -4.07 12.49
N ALA A 33 -0.64 -4.11 12.25
CA ALA A 33 0.36 -3.48 13.12
C ALA A 33 0.32 -1.94 13.04
N ALA A 34 0.12 -1.40 11.84
CA ALA A 34 0.03 0.05 11.60
C ALA A 34 -1.30 0.63 12.13
N GLY A 35 -2.37 -0.19 12.14
CA GLY A 35 -3.72 0.27 12.41
C GLY A 35 -4.21 1.26 11.35
N ALA A 36 -3.79 1.09 10.10
CA ALA A 36 -4.14 1.94 8.96
C ALA A 36 -4.12 1.13 7.66
N PRO A 37 -4.91 1.53 6.63
CA PRO A 37 -4.88 0.88 5.32
C PRO A 37 -3.52 1.04 4.63
N VAL A 38 -3.06 -0.02 3.95
CA VAL A 38 -1.79 -0.03 3.22
C VAL A 38 -2.00 -0.55 1.80
N SER A 39 -1.40 0.11 0.81
CA SER A 39 -1.35 -0.36 -0.58
C SER A 39 0.07 -0.72 -0.98
N VAL A 40 0.21 -1.81 -1.72
CA VAL A 40 1.47 -2.16 -2.38
C VAL A 40 1.58 -1.36 -3.68
N VAL A 41 2.75 -0.79 -3.93
CA VAL A 41 3.05 0.00 -5.13
C VAL A 41 4.36 -0.43 -5.77
N SER A 42 4.57 -0.12 -7.05
CA SER A 42 5.89 -0.27 -7.68
C SER A 42 7.00 0.44 -6.86
N CYS A 43 8.25 -0.02 -6.98
CA CYS A 43 9.40 0.69 -6.41
C CYS A 43 9.92 1.82 -7.33
N ASN A 44 9.42 1.91 -8.56
CA ASN A 44 9.76 2.97 -9.51
C ASN A 44 8.76 4.14 -9.39
N PRO A 45 9.22 5.35 -9.00
CA PRO A 45 8.40 6.57 -8.88
C PRO A 45 7.45 6.88 -10.00
N LEU A 46 7.84 6.56 -11.23
CA LEU A 46 7.02 6.86 -12.39
C LEU A 46 5.92 5.80 -12.62
N ASP A 47 6.13 4.57 -12.17
CA ASP A 47 5.20 3.46 -12.38
C ASP A 47 4.08 3.45 -11.34
N TYR A 48 4.32 3.95 -10.12
CA TYR A 48 3.29 4.02 -9.09
C TYR A 48 2.52 5.34 -9.05
N LEU A 49 2.97 6.39 -9.76
CA LEU A 49 2.22 7.65 -9.88
C LEU A 49 0.78 7.43 -10.41
N PRO A 50 0.54 6.62 -11.46
CA PRO A 50 -0.79 6.25 -11.90
C PRO A 50 -1.61 5.50 -10.83
N GLU A 51 -0.99 4.61 -10.05
CA GLU A 51 -1.65 3.86 -8.98
C GLU A 51 -2.10 4.80 -7.84
N ILE A 52 -1.26 5.75 -7.44
CA ILE A 52 -1.62 6.79 -6.48
C ILE A 52 -2.80 7.63 -6.99
N ILE A 53 -2.78 8.04 -8.27
CA ILE A 53 -3.87 8.81 -8.87
C ILE A 53 -5.19 8.01 -8.83
N ALA A 54 -5.17 6.73 -9.21
CA ALA A 54 -6.35 5.87 -9.16
C ALA A 54 -6.89 5.68 -7.72
N LEU A 55 -6.03 5.73 -6.71
CA LEU A 55 -6.41 5.57 -5.30
C LEU A 55 -6.95 6.85 -4.65
N ILE A 56 -6.61 8.04 -5.20
CA ILE A 56 -7.14 9.34 -4.74
C ILE A 56 -8.33 9.83 -5.56
N GLU A 57 -8.57 9.25 -6.73
CA GLU A 57 -9.78 9.53 -7.50
C GLU A 57 -10.97 8.91 -6.76
N PRO A 58 -11.95 9.72 -6.30
CA PRO A 58 -13.14 9.16 -5.70
C PRO A 58 -13.80 8.28 -6.76
N GLU A 59 -14.16 7.04 -6.40
CA GLU A 59 -15.03 6.23 -7.25
C GLU A 59 -16.16 7.13 -7.74
N ASN A 60 -16.32 7.23 -9.06
CA ASN A 60 -17.42 7.96 -9.67
C ASN A 60 -18.72 7.46 -9.03
N VAL A 61 -19.26 8.24 -8.10
CA VAL A 61 -20.63 8.12 -7.64
C VAL A 61 -21.51 8.53 -8.82
N ALA A 62 -21.84 7.56 -9.67
CA ALA A 62 -22.87 7.63 -10.70
C ALA A 62 -23.57 6.27 -10.80
#